data_AF-A0A1I2I4D1-F1
#
_entry.id   AF-A0A1I2I4D1-F1
#
_cell.length_a   1.000
_cell.length_b   1.000
_cell.length_c   1.000
_cell.angle_alpha   90.00
_cell.angle_beta   90.00
_cell.angle_gamma   90.00
#
_symmetry.space_group_name_H-M   'P 1'
#
loop_
_entity.id
_entity.type
_entity.pdbx_description
1 polymer ?
#
loop_
_entity_poly.entity_id
_entity_poly.type
_entity_poly.pdbx_seq_one_letter_code
_entity_poly.pdbx_strand_id
1 'polypeptide(L)'
;MMFTMLLQALMNGMLEGEHFYVVRGAVLKCSEGSDPGVLNLPTSHGVYIKDQPVLHVMDAVPIDNISHFGFCKKTGGVCEPLTCGPWTDGKKDVLIDEQPALLSKSQLMCSTGGTITIDQDGQL
;
A
#
# COMPACT_ATOMS: atom_id res chain seq x y z
N MET A 1 25.07 14.38 -20.58
CA MET A 1 24.33 13.18 -20.11
C MET A 1 24.46 12.96 -18.60
N MET A 2 25.63 13.08 -17.97
CA MET A 2 25.74 12.95 -16.49
C MET A 2 25.12 14.12 -15.71
N PHE A 3 25.26 15.36 -16.20
CA PHE A 3 24.69 16.54 -15.54
C PHE A 3 23.16 16.52 -15.46
N THR A 4 22.50 15.97 -16.50
CA THR A 4 21.04 15.83 -16.54
C THR A 4 20.55 14.72 -15.61
N MET A 5 21.31 13.64 -15.43
CA MET A 5 20.97 12.58 -14.47
C MET A 5 21.09 13.05 -13.02
N LEU A 6 22.15 13.79 -12.70
CA LEU A 6 22.31 14.37 -11.37
C LEU A 6 21.17 15.37 -11.07
N LEU A 7 20.85 16.25 -12.03
CA LEU A 7 19.74 17.18 -11.88
C LEU A 7 18.40 16.45 -11.73
N GLN A 8 18.14 15.38 -12.50
CA GLN A 8 16.94 14.55 -12.34
C GLN A 8 16.90 13.85 -10.98
N ALA A 9 18.00 13.28 -10.50
CA ALA A 9 18.07 12.64 -9.18
C ALA A 9 17.83 13.64 -8.04
N LEU A 10 18.43 14.84 -8.13
CA LEU A 10 18.22 15.94 -7.19
C LEU A 10 16.77 16.42 -7.23
N MET A 11 16.20 16.64 -8.42
CA MET A 11 14.80 17.05 -8.58
C MET A 11 13.83 15.99 -8.05
N ASN A 12 14.08 14.70 -8.30
CA ASN A 12 13.27 13.61 -7.75
C ASN A 12 13.34 13.58 -6.22
N GLY A 13 14.53 13.71 -5.63
CA GLY A 13 14.69 13.78 -4.17
C GLY A 13 14.11 15.04 -3.53
N MET A 14 13.99 16.14 -4.27
CA MET A 14 13.35 17.38 -3.81
C MET A 14 11.82 17.38 -3.97
N LEU A 15 11.28 16.57 -4.89
CA LEU A 15 9.85 16.53 -5.22
C LEU A 15 9.12 15.33 -4.60
N GLU A 16 9.82 14.23 -4.31
CA GLU A 16 9.24 13.11 -3.57
C GLU A 16 9.13 13.48 -2.09
N GLY A 17 7.89 13.54 -1.59
CA GLY A 17 7.63 13.74 -0.17
C GLY A 17 8.16 12.57 0.67
N GLU A 18 8.27 12.78 1.98
CA GLU A 18 8.61 11.69 2.90
C GLU A 18 7.46 10.65 2.92
N HIS A 19 7.81 9.40 2.67
CA HIS A 19 6.90 8.27 2.71
C HIS A 19 7.43 7.21 3.66
N PHE A 20 6.53 6.63 4.45
CA PHE A 20 6.87 5.68 5.50
C PHE A 20 6.65 4.25 5.02
N TYR A 21 7.42 3.30 5.55
CA TYR A 21 7.14 1.87 5.36
C TYR A 21 5.80 1.51 5.98
N VAL A 22 5.11 0.55 5.40
CA VAL A 22 3.80 0.11 5.91
C VAL A 22 3.97 -1.18 6.68
N VAL A 23 3.40 -1.24 7.88
CA VAL A 23 3.39 -2.43 8.72
C VAL A 23 1.98 -2.98 8.87
N ARG A 24 1.88 -4.23 9.36
CA ARG A 24 0.60 -4.88 9.64
C ARG A 24 -0.23 -4.02 10.60
N GLY A 25 -1.53 -3.94 10.33
CA GLY A 25 -2.46 -3.11 11.08
C GLY A 25 -2.64 -1.71 10.48
N ALA A 26 -1.93 -1.37 9.40
CA ALA A 26 -2.15 -0.13 8.67
C ALA A 26 -3.63 0.07 8.31
N VAL A 27 -4.10 1.31 8.47
CA VAL A 27 -5.48 1.69 8.15
C VAL A 27 -5.54 2.03 6.68
N LEU A 28 -6.49 1.42 5.98
CA LEU A 28 -6.71 1.60 4.56
C LEU A 28 -8.02 2.36 4.31
N LYS A 29 -8.11 2.96 3.12
CA LYS A 29 -9.34 3.59 2.62
C LYS A 29 -9.57 3.21 1.17
N CYS A 30 -10.79 2.80 0.83
CA CYS A 30 -11.23 2.68 -0.55
C CYS A 30 -11.99 3.94 -0.96
N SER A 31 -11.74 4.48 -2.16
CA SER A 31 -12.47 5.64 -2.69
C SER A 31 -13.97 5.42 -2.78
N GLU A 32 -14.40 4.16 -2.94
CA GLU A 32 -15.80 3.76 -3.07
C GLU A 32 -16.41 3.18 -1.78
N GLY A 33 -15.61 2.91 -0.76
CA GLY A 33 -16.06 2.36 0.52
C GLY A 33 -16.60 3.44 1.46
N SER A 34 -17.45 3.04 2.40
CA SER A 34 -17.98 3.93 3.44
C SER A 34 -17.07 3.99 4.67
N ASP A 35 -16.37 2.89 4.97
CA ASP A 35 -15.66 2.69 6.23
C ASP A 35 -14.16 2.41 5.97
N PRO A 36 -13.28 2.65 6.96
CA PRO A 36 -11.88 2.25 6.89
C PRO A 36 -11.73 0.72 6.79
N GLY A 37 -10.68 0.29 6.11
CA GLY A 37 -10.22 -1.09 6.11
C GLY A 37 -8.92 -1.24 6.90
N VAL A 38 -8.47 -2.48 7.08
CA VAL A 38 -7.21 -2.83 7.74
C VAL A 38 -6.38 -3.67 6.79
N LEU A 39 -5.08 -3.37 6.75
CA LEU A 39 -4.07 -4.18 6.08
C LEU A 39 -3.50 -5.21 7.04
N ASN A 40 -3.63 -6.47 6.71
CA ASN A 40 -3.18 -7.62 7.47
C ASN A 40 -2.06 -8.35 6.71
N LEU A 41 -1.23 -9.05 7.48
CA LEU A 41 -0.21 -9.94 6.96
C LEU A 41 -0.27 -11.25 7.76
N PRO A 42 -0.97 -12.29 7.25
CA PRO A 42 -1.17 -13.53 7.99
C PRO A 42 0.14 -14.24 8.36
N THR A 43 1.10 -14.25 7.44
CA THR A 43 2.44 -14.81 7.63
C THR A 43 3.46 -13.71 7.41
N SER A 44 4.31 -13.44 8.41
CA SER A 44 5.35 -12.42 8.32
C SER A 44 6.47 -12.82 7.35
N HIS A 45 7.00 -11.83 6.63
CA HIS A 45 8.21 -11.93 5.80
C HIS A 45 9.52 -11.87 6.61
N GLY A 46 9.45 -11.87 7.94
CA GLY A 46 10.62 -11.83 8.84
C GLY A 46 11.27 -10.45 9.02
N VAL A 47 10.72 -9.40 8.42
CA VAL A 47 11.18 -8.01 8.56
C VAL A 47 10.21 -7.22 9.43
N TYR A 48 10.73 -6.46 10.39
CA TYR A 48 9.93 -5.77 11.41
C TYR A 48 10.36 -4.32 11.59
N ILE A 49 9.37 -3.45 11.87
CA ILE A 49 9.57 -2.08 12.36
C ILE A 49 8.71 -1.93 13.61
N LYS A 50 9.32 -1.56 14.74
CA LYS A 50 8.65 -1.46 16.06
C LYS A 50 7.82 -2.72 16.40
N ASP A 51 8.42 -3.89 16.21
CA ASP A 51 7.81 -5.21 16.42
C ASP A 51 6.59 -5.54 15.54
N GLN A 52 6.25 -4.68 14.56
CA GLN A 52 5.21 -4.96 13.57
C GLN A 52 5.82 -5.42 12.25
N PRO A 53 5.28 -6.48 11.63
CA PRO A 53 5.84 -7.01 10.39
C PRO A 53 5.57 -6.06 9.22
N VAL A 54 6.60 -5.83 8.40
CA VAL A 54 6.58 -4.93 7.24
C VAL A 54 5.98 -5.63 6.03
N LEU A 55 5.19 -4.91 5.22
CA LEU A 55 4.59 -5.43 3.99
C LEU A 55 5.37 -5.05 2.72
N HIS A 56 5.13 -5.81 1.66
CA HIS A 56 5.62 -5.56 0.30
C HIS A 56 4.47 -5.49 -0.71
N VAL A 57 4.75 -5.08 -1.94
CA VAL A 57 3.73 -4.82 -2.97
C VAL A 57 2.87 -6.02 -3.38
N MET A 58 3.28 -7.25 -3.07
CA MET A 58 2.49 -8.46 -3.36
C MET A 58 1.48 -8.80 -2.26
N ASP A 59 1.47 -8.08 -1.13
CA ASP A 59 0.50 -8.30 -0.03
C ASP A 59 -0.86 -7.66 -0.35
N ALA A 60 -1.47 -8.18 -1.41
CA ALA A 60 -2.69 -7.65 -2.03
C ALA A 60 -3.77 -8.73 -2.20
N VAL A 61 -3.67 -9.85 -1.47
CA VAL A 61 -4.69 -10.92 -1.52
C VAL A 61 -5.97 -10.39 -0.88
N PRO A 62 -7.11 -10.37 -1.61
CA PRO A 62 -8.40 -9.97 -1.06
C PRO A 62 -8.74 -10.78 0.19
N ILE A 63 -9.28 -10.11 1.21
CA ILE A 63 -9.74 -10.70 2.48
C ILE A 63 -8.60 -11.17 3.40
N ASP A 64 -7.56 -11.81 2.89
CA ASP A 64 -6.41 -12.26 3.68
C ASP A 64 -5.50 -11.08 4.07
N ASN A 65 -5.16 -10.24 3.10
CA ASN A 65 -4.37 -9.03 3.35
C ASN A 65 -5.25 -7.82 3.56
N ILE A 66 -6.35 -7.68 2.82
CA ILE A 66 -7.13 -6.43 2.79
C ILE A 66 -8.54 -6.73 3.25
N SER A 67 -8.99 -6.04 4.30
CA SER A 67 -10.38 -6.18 4.77
C SER A 67 -11.40 -5.48 3.87
N HIS A 68 -12.68 -5.66 4.19
CA HIS A 68 -13.77 -4.88 3.61
C HIS A 68 -13.71 -3.40 4.03
N PHE A 69 -14.45 -2.56 3.30
CA PHE A 69 -14.56 -1.11 3.51
C PHE A 69 -16.01 -0.63 3.75
N GLY A 70 -16.79 -1.40 4.51
CA GLY A 70 -18.20 -1.11 4.73
C GLY A 70 -19.05 -1.28 3.46
N PHE A 71 -19.81 -0.26 3.08
CA PHE A 71 -20.69 -0.28 1.89
C PHE A 71 -20.04 0.38 0.67
N CYS A 72 -20.21 -0.23 -0.50
CA CYS A 72 -19.67 0.27 -1.76
C CYS A 72 -20.67 1.21 -2.45
N LYS A 73 -20.25 2.46 -2.72
CA LYS A 73 -21.07 3.45 -3.44
C LYS A 73 -21.40 3.03 -4.88
N LYS A 74 -20.55 2.23 -5.52
CA LYS A 74 -20.77 1.77 -6.92
C LYS A 74 -21.72 0.58 -7.03
N THR A 75 -21.64 -0.39 -6.12
CA THR A 75 -22.45 -1.63 -6.20
C THR A 75 -23.69 -1.58 -5.30
N GLY A 76 -23.69 -0.72 -4.28
CA GLY A 76 -24.73 -0.67 -3.24
C GLY A 76 -24.63 -1.81 -2.21
N GLY A 77 -23.69 -2.74 -2.37
CA GLY A 77 -23.47 -3.87 -1.46
C GLY A 77 -22.25 -3.69 -0.54
N VAL A 78 -21.76 -4.81 0.01
CA VAL A 78 -20.50 -4.84 0.76
C VAL A 78 -19.33 -4.42 -0.14
N CYS A 79 -18.46 -3.56 0.35
CA CYS A 79 -17.26 -3.12 -0.36
C CYS A 79 -16.14 -4.15 -0.20
N GLU A 80 -16.16 -5.17 -1.05
CA GLU A 80 -15.11 -6.18 -1.16
C GLU A 80 -13.87 -5.63 -1.89
N PRO A 81 -12.66 -5.94 -1.43
CA PRO A 81 -11.41 -5.49 -2.03
C PRO A 81 -11.05 -6.38 -3.21
N LEU A 82 -11.79 -6.28 -4.32
CA LEU A 82 -11.53 -7.10 -5.50
C LEU A 82 -10.27 -6.61 -6.24
N THR A 83 -9.08 -6.99 -5.77
CA THR A 83 -7.80 -6.45 -6.24
C THR A 83 -7.49 -6.85 -7.69
N CYS A 84 -6.92 -5.93 -8.47
CA CYS A 84 -6.56 -6.15 -9.88
C CYS A 84 -5.09 -6.55 -10.11
N GLY A 85 -4.27 -6.62 -9.06
CA GLY A 85 -2.83 -6.81 -9.17
C GLY A 85 -2.10 -6.41 -7.89
N PRO A 86 -0.76 -6.21 -7.95
CA PRO A 86 0.02 -5.74 -6.82
C PRO A 86 -0.23 -4.27 -6.51
N TRP A 87 0.20 -3.84 -5.33
CA TRP A 87 0.29 -2.43 -4.98
C TRP A 87 1.27 -1.71 -5.92
N THR A 88 0.95 -0.46 -6.27
CA THR A 88 1.84 0.42 -7.03
C THR A 88 2.77 1.19 -6.11
N ASP A 89 3.81 1.80 -6.69
CA ASP A 89 4.67 2.78 -6.02
C ASP A 89 5.41 2.27 -4.78
N GLY A 90 5.69 0.96 -4.73
CA GLY A 90 6.60 0.37 -3.75
C GLY A 90 8.05 0.84 -3.91
N LYS A 91 8.83 0.68 -2.84
CA LYS A 91 10.23 1.12 -2.76
C LYS A 91 11.16 0.14 -3.49
N LYS A 92 11.44 0.39 -4.77
CA LYS A 92 12.18 -0.54 -5.66
C LYS A 92 13.63 -0.83 -5.25
N ASP A 93 14.24 0.05 -4.45
CA ASP A 93 15.60 -0.11 -3.90
C ASP A 93 15.62 -0.86 -2.56
N VAL A 94 14.46 -1.22 -2.00
CA VAL A 94 14.34 -1.99 -0.75
C VAL A 94 13.40 -3.17 -0.98
N LEU A 95 13.97 -4.36 -1.07
CA LEU A 95 13.24 -5.59 -1.37
C LEU A 95 13.04 -6.42 -0.10
N ILE A 96 11.84 -6.96 0.05
CA ILE A 96 11.43 -7.94 1.06
C ILE A 96 10.91 -9.13 0.26
N ASP A 97 11.51 -10.32 0.43
CA ASP A 97 11.22 -11.51 -0.38
C ASP A 97 11.24 -11.23 -1.90
N GLU A 98 12.26 -10.51 -2.35
CA GLU A 98 12.46 -10.07 -3.75
C GLU A 98 11.40 -9.09 -4.28
N GLN A 99 10.45 -8.64 -3.44
CA GLN A 99 9.40 -7.69 -3.81
C GLN A 99 9.67 -6.30 -3.20
N PRO A 100 9.38 -5.20 -3.93
CA PRO A 100 9.48 -3.85 -3.37
C PRO A 100 8.69 -3.67 -2.07
N ALA A 101 9.32 -3.08 -1.06
CA ALA A 101 8.66 -2.76 0.20
C ALA A 101 7.51 -1.76 0.00
N LEU A 102 6.41 -1.95 0.73
CA LEU A 102 5.23 -1.11 0.63
C LEU A 102 5.46 0.22 1.35
N LEU A 103 5.02 1.32 0.73
CA LEU A 103 5.15 2.68 1.27
C LEU A 103 3.77 3.32 1.49
N SER A 104 3.69 4.33 2.35
CA SER A 104 2.44 5.07 2.63
C SER A 104 1.81 5.74 1.40
N LYS A 105 2.59 5.96 0.32
CA LYS A 105 2.07 6.43 -0.98
C LYS A 105 1.51 5.33 -1.89
N SER A 106 1.74 4.07 -1.56
CA SER A 106 1.34 2.96 -2.41
C SER A 106 -0.18 2.91 -2.57
N GLN A 107 -0.62 2.53 -3.76
CA GLN A 107 -2.04 2.46 -4.11
C GLN A 107 -2.37 1.10 -4.70
N LEU A 108 -3.63 0.71 -4.60
CA LEU A 108 -4.10 -0.53 -5.18
C LEU A 108 -5.45 -0.32 -5.86
N MET A 109 -5.57 -0.83 -7.08
CA MET A 109 -6.79 -0.73 -7.85
C MET A 109 -7.73 -1.90 -7.51
N CYS A 110 -8.99 -1.56 -7.23
CA CYS A 110 -10.10 -2.51 -7.11
C CYS A 110 -10.82 -2.62 -8.46
N SER A 111 -11.22 -3.83 -8.87
CA SER A 111 -11.89 -4.13 -10.13
C SER A 111 -13.30 -3.56 -10.23
N THR A 112 -13.93 -3.26 -9.08
CA THR A 112 -15.15 -2.45 -9.00
C THR A 112 -14.91 -0.99 -9.43
N GLY A 113 -13.64 -0.58 -9.56
CA GLY A 113 -13.21 0.72 -10.03
C GLY A 113 -13.01 1.74 -8.90
N GLY A 114 -12.65 1.27 -7.70
CA GLY A 114 -12.18 2.11 -6.61
C GLY A 114 -10.66 2.05 -6.47
N THR A 115 -10.09 3.07 -5.82
CA THR A 115 -8.66 3.08 -5.45
C THR A 115 -8.54 2.90 -3.95
N ILE A 116 -7.72 1.95 -3.54
CA ILE A 116 -7.37 1.68 -2.14
C ILE A 116 -6.06 2.40 -1.84
N THR A 117 -6.06 3.21 -0.79
CA THR A 117 -4.92 4.00 -0.30
C THR A 117 -4.62 3.68 1.15
N ILE A 118 -3.39 3.92 1.59
CA ILE A 118 -2.99 3.83 3.00
C ILE A 118 -3.29 5.18 3.67
N ASP A 119 -4.14 5.16 4.68
CA ASP A 119 -4.50 6.33 5.49
C ASP A 119 -3.56 6.48 6.70
N GLN A 120 -3.18 5.36 7.33
CA GLN A 120 -2.20 5.29 8.41
C GLN A 120 -1.27 4.09 8.20
N ASP A 121 0.04 4.28 8.37
CA ASP A 121 1.06 3.27 8.08
C ASP A 121 1.16 2.12 9.11
N GLY A 122 0.48 2.26 10.25
CA GLY A 122 0.45 1.26 11.32
C GLY A 122 1.64 1.34 12.31
N GLN A 123 2.50 2.35 12.22
CA GLN A 123 3.69 2.49 13.07
C GLN A 123 3.51 3.35 14.32
N LEU A 124 2.29 3.83 14.62
CA LEU A 124 1.96 4.64 15.80
C LEU A 124 1.25 3.84 16.88
#